data_AF-A0A4Y2UCQ3-F1
#
_entry.id   AF-A0A4Y2UCQ3-F1
#
_cell.length_a   1.000
_cell.length_b   1.000
_cell.length_c   1.000
_cell.angle_alpha   90.00
_cell.angle_beta   90.00
_cell.angle_gamma   90.00
#
_symmetry.space_group_name_H-M   'P 1'
#
loop_
_entity.id
_entity.type
_entity.pdbx_description
1 polymer ?
#
loop_
_entity_poly.entity_id
_entity_poly.type
_entity_poly.pdbx_seq_one_letter_code
_entity_poly.pdbx_strand_id
1 'polypeptide(L)'
;MDPWNDTSPKNFFEIEKFCDVELTSSEHVDTRPSRIARDNEDAAKVSQWLSEHNPFSKIDVIMSIDSGIVGGNEVNCHLSEEIGRDDFKNDEEKFEIQTEEQSSDTCFY
;
A
#
# COMPACT_ATOMS: atom_id res chain seq x y z
N MET A 1 9.98 -8.01 6.78
CA MET A 1 11.02 -7.04 7.19
C MET A 1 10.60 -5.71 6.62
N ASP A 2 10.48 -4.68 7.46
CA ASP A 2 10.01 -3.37 7.02
C ASP A 2 11.11 -2.69 6.19
N PRO A 3 10.86 -2.29 4.92
CA PRO A 3 11.89 -1.74 4.04
C PRO A 3 12.52 -0.43 4.54
N TRP A 4 11.86 0.21 5.52
CA TRP A 4 12.15 1.56 5.99
C TRP A 4 12.95 1.61 7.30
N ASN A 5 13.18 0.46 7.94
CA ASN A 5 13.62 0.44 9.34
C ASN A 5 15.11 0.78 9.57
N ASP A 6 15.91 1.03 8.53
CA ASP A 6 17.34 1.34 8.72
C ASP A 6 18.06 2.00 7.51
N THR A 7 17.33 2.74 6.67
CA THR A 7 17.92 3.40 5.48
C THR A 7 18.33 4.85 5.75
N SER A 8 17.83 5.47 6.82
CA SER A 8 18.10 6.88 7.15
C SER A 8 19.59 7.21 7.31
N PRO A 9 20.43 6.39 7.96
CA PRO A 9 21.87 6.66 8.00
C PRO A 9 22.50 6.49 6.61
N LYS A 10 22.07 5.48 5.84
CA LYS A 10 22.69 5.10 4.55
C LYS A 10 22.50 6.17 3.47
N ASN A 11 21.30 6.73 3.37
CA ASN A 11 21.01 7.78 2.38
C ASN A 11 21.86 9.03 2.61
N PHE A 12 22.13 9.38 3.87
CA PHE A 12 22.90 10.56 4.20
C PHE A 12 24.37 10.42 3.77
N PHE A 13 25.00 9.29 4.08
CA PHE A 13 26.38 8.98 3.66
C PHE A 13 26.53 8.90 2.14
N GLU A 14 25.49 8.46 1.42
CA GLU A 14 25.50 8.44 -0.04
C GLU A 14 25.45 9.85 -0.64
N ILE A 15 24.70 10.78 -0.04
CA ILE A 15 24.65 12.19 -0.47
C ILE A 15 25.99 12.90 -0.22
N GLU A 16 26.61 12.68 0.94
CA GLU A 16 27.95 13.22 1.24
C GLU A 16 28.98 12.77 0.22
N LYS A 17 29.00 11.47 -0.09
CA LYS A 17 29.87 10.88 -1.11
C LYS A 17 29.59 11.43 -2.51
N PHE A 18 28.33 11.68 -2.85
CA PHE A 18 27.95 12.27 -4.13
C PHE A 18 28.42 13.72 -4.26
N CYS A 19 28.31 14.49 -3.18
CA CYS A 19 28.68 15.90 -3.14
C CYS A 19 30.17 16.16 -2.87
N ASP A 20 30.94 15.13 -2.51
CA ASP A 20 32.34 15.22 -2.05
C ASP A 20 32.49 16.18 -0.84
N VAL A 21 31.53 16.10 0.08
CA VAL A 21 31.49 16.89 1.31
C VAL A 21 31.51 15.96 2.51
N GLU A 22 32.45 16.17 3.42
CA GLU A 22 32.46 15.50 4.73
C GLU A 22 31.77 16.40 5.75
N LEU A 23 30.55 16.05 6.16
CA LEU A 23 29.83 16.78 7.20
C LEU A 23 30.03 16.08 8.55
N THR A 24 30.06 16.87 9.61
CA THR A 24 30.30 16.37 10.97
C THR A 24 29.00 15.85 11.58
N SER A 25 29.09 14.95 12.58
CA SER A 25 27.91 14.46 13.31
C SER A 25 27.12 15.56 14.06
N SER A 26 27.70 16.76 14.16
CA SER A 26 27.04 17.95 14.70
C SER A 26 26.06 18.58 13.71
N GLU A 27 26.30 18.40 12.41
CA GLU A 27 25.46 18.86 11.31
C GLU A 27 24.33 17.85 11.01
N HIS A 28 24.52 16.57 11.39
CA HIS A 28 23.51 15.50 11.25
C HIS A 28 22.74 15.23 12.53
N VAL A 29 22.16 16.27 13.14
CA VAL A 29 21.42 16.10 14.39
C VAL A 29 20.26 15.13 14.26
N ASP A 30 19.62 15.09 13.08
CA ASP A 30 18.45 14.24 12.81
C ASP A 30 18.81 12.77 12.55
N THR A 31 20.05 12.46 12.14
CA THR A 31 20.50 11.07 12.01
C THR A 31 20.98 10.47 13.34
N ARG A 32 20.93 11.24 14.43
CA ARG A 32 21.30 10.75 15.75
C ARG A 32 20.40 9.57 16.14
N PRO A 33 20.95 8.51 16.76
CA PRO A 33 20.17 7.33 17.13
C PRO A 33 18.94 7.64 17.98
N SER A 34 19.01 8.66 18.85
CA SER A 34 17.86 9.08 19.67
C SER A 34 16.74 9.75 18.88
N ARG A 35 17.06 10.42 17.77
CA ARG A 35 16.07 11.02 16.86
C ARG A 35 15.41 9.94 16.01
N ILE A 36 16.22 9.07 15.40
CA ILE A 36 15.73 7.92 14.64
C ILE A 36 14.83 7.03 15.51
N ALA A 37 15.25 6.70 16.73
CA ALA A 37 14.45 5.88 17.65
C ALA A 37 13.10 6.53 17.97
N ARG A 38 13.08 7.85 18.24
CA ARG A 38 11.85 8.58 18.50
C ARG A 38 10.95 8.65 17.26
N ASP A 39 11.52 8.91 16.09
CA ASP A 39 10.76 8.98 14.85
C ASP A 39 10.14 7.62 14.52
N ASN A 40 10.86 6.51 14.78
CA ASN A 40 10.32 5.16 14.66
C ASN A 40 9.19 4.89 15.66
N GLU A 41 9.33 5.31 16.93
CA GLU A 41 8.26 5.22 17.93
C GLU A 41 7.02 6.03 17.53
N ASP A 42 7.21 7.23 16.99
CA ASP A 42 6.12 8.10 16.57
C ASP A 42 5.44 7.58 15.30
N ALA A 43 6.20 7.05 14.34
CA ALA A 43 5.67 6.36 13.17
C ALA A 43 4.83 5.12 13.55
N ALA A 44 5.26 4.36 14.56
CA ALA A 44 4.50 3.24 15.08
C ALA A 44 3.17 3.70 15.72
N LYS A 45 3.18 4.79 16.50
CA LYS A 45 1.95 5.37 17.08
C LYS A 45 0.99 5.86 16.01
N VAL A 46 1.50 6.53 14.98
CA VAL A 46 0.67 7.02 13.85
C VAL A 46 0.06 5.84 13.10
N SER A 47 0.86 4.81 12.79
CA SER A 47 0.38 3.60 12.14
C SER A 47 -0.71 2.89 12.96
N GLN A 48 -0.50 2.76 14.28
CA GLN A 48 -1.52 2.21 15.17
C GLN A 48 -2.80 3.06 15.15
N TRP A 49 -2.68 4.39 15.27
CA TRP A 49 -3.83 5.28 15.28
C TRP A 49 -4.65 5.18 13.99
N LEU A 50 -3.99 5.11 12.82
CA LEU A 50 -4.63 4.93 11.52
C LEU A 50 -5.30 3.56 11.37
N SER A 51 -4.77 2.51 12.00
CA SER A 51 -5.39 1.19 11.99
C SER A 51 -6.69 1.16 12.79
N GLU A 52 -6.75 1.90 13.90
CA GLU A 52 -7.95 2.03 14.74
C GLU A 52 -8.95 3.05 14.14
N HIS A 53 -8.44 4.07 13.45
CA HIS A 53 -9.21 5.18 12.89
C HIS A 53 -8.99 5.21 11.38
N ASN A 54 -9.87 4.52 10.64
CA ASN A 54 -9.86 4.55 9.19
C ASN A 54 -9.89 6.00 8.70
N PRO A 55 -8.81 6.51 8.08
CA PRO A 55 -8.70 7.92 7.70
C PRO A 55 -9.64 8.29 6.55
N PHE A 56 -10.26 7.28 5.93
CA PHE A 56 -11.16 7.44 4.83
C PHE A 56 -12.60 7.30 5.30
N SER A 57 -13.31 8.42 5.25
CA SER A 57 -14.76 8.46 5.42
C SER A 57 -15.45 7.52 4.43
N LYS A 58 -16.50 6.82 4.88
CA LYS A 58 -17.42 6.13 3.97
C LYS A 58 -18.10 7.19 3.10
N ILE A 59 -17.82 7.15 1.81
CA ILE A 59 -18.42 7.98 0.78
C ILE A 59 -19.15 7.07 -0.20
N ASP A 60 -20.31 7.51 -0.69
CA ASP A 60 -21.20 6.67 -1.49
C ASP A 60 -20.59 6.23 -2.83
N VAL A 61 -19.56 6.96 -3.27
CA VAL A 61 -18.91 6.76 -4.55
C VAL A 61 -17.42 7.08 -4.39
N ILE A 62 -16.57 6.14 -4.81
CA ILE A 62 -15.13 6.37 -5.02
C ILE A 62 -14.81 6.22 -6.51
N MET A 63 -13.88 7.01 -7.04
CA MET A 63 -13.45 6.91 -8.44
C MET A 63 -11.93 6.78 -8.49
N SER A 64 -11.45 5.79 -9.22
CA SER A 64 -10.04 5.66 -9.55
C SER A 64 -9.63 6.80 -10.49
N ILE A 65 -8.61 7.55 -10.12
CA ILE A 65 -8.07 8.65 -10.94
C ILE A 65 -7.38 8.08 -12.19
N ASP A 66 -6.79 6.89 -12.09
CA ASP A 66 -6.03 6.26 -13.17
C ASP A 66 -6.93 5.56 -14.18
N SER A 67 -7.86 4.73 -13.70
CA SER A 67 -8.72 3.90 -14.55
C SER A 67 -10.11 4.47 -14.81
N GLY A 68 -10.53 5.49 -14.07
CA GLY A 68 -11.89 6.03 -14.12
C GLY A 68 -12.97 5.09 -13.55
N ILE A 69 -12.57 3.93 -13.02
CA ILE A 69 -13.50 2.95 -12.44
C ILE A 69 -14.13 3.52 -11.18
N VAL A 70 -15.44 3.35 -11.06
CA VAL A 70 -16.24 3.87 -9.95
C VAL A 70 -16.64 2.72 -9.03
N GLY A 71 -16.20 2.78 -7.77
CA GLY A 71 -16.63 1.89 -6.70
C GLY A 71 -17.85 2.47 -5.98
N GLY A 72 -18.82 1.61 -5.66
CA GLY A 72 -20.03 1.98 -4.91
C GLY A 72 -19.77 2.19 -3.41
N ASN A 73 -20.85 2.43 -2.66
CA ASN A 73 -20.83 2.76 -1.23
C ASN A 73 -20.29 1.64 -0.32
N GLU A 74 -20.17 0.42 -0.85
CA GLU A 74 -19.61 -0.74 -0.16
C GLU A 74 -18.07 -0.76 -0.19
N VAL A 75 -17.46 0.01 -1.09
CA VAL A 75 -16.02 0.05 -1.31
C VAL A 75 -15.45 1.36 -0.76
N ASN A 76 -14.56 1.27 0.22
CA ASN A 76 -13.75 2.42 0.63
C ASN A 76 -12.40 2.40 -0.12
N CYS A 77 -11.72 3.54 -0.23
CA CYS A 77 -10.46 3.61 -0.98
C CYS A 77 -9.31 2.81 -0.34
N HIS A 78 -9.31 2.58 0.98
CA HIS A 78 -8.32 1.72 1.64
C HIS A 78 -8.43 0.26 1.25
N LEU A 79 -9.66 -0.25 1.12
CA LEU A 79 -9.98 -1.64 0.80
C LEU A 79 -10.25 -1.85 -0.71
N SER A 80 -10.23 -0.78 -1.51
CA SER A 80 -10.62 -0.82 -2.92
C SER A 80 -9.79 -1.77 -3.77
N GLU A 81 -8.50 -1.91 -3.49
CA GLU A 81 -7.62 -2.85 -4.19
C GLU A 81 -7.97 -4.30 -3.83
N GLU A 82 -8.15 -4.59 -2.54
CA GLU A 82 -8.47 -5.94 -2.06
C GLU A 82 -9.84 -6.39 -2.57
N ILE A 83 -10.87 -5.57 -2.34
CA ILE A 83 -12.24 -5.85 -2.79
C ILE A 83 -12.28 -5.96 -4.31
N GLY A 84 -11.65 -5.02 -5.04
CA GLY A 84 -11.61 -5.07 -6.50
C GLY A 84 -10.95 -6.35 -7.01
N ARG A 85 -9.82 -6.78 -6.41
CA ARG A 85 -9.14 -8.02 -6.79
C ARG A 85 -10.00 -9.25 -6.51
N ASP A 86 -10.70 -9.29 -5.39
CA ASP A 86 -11.56 -10.42 -5.05
C ASP A 86 -12.79 -10.48 -5.97
N ASP A 87 -13.39 -9.34 -6.28
CA ASP A 87 -14.48 -9.23 -7.27
C ASP A 87 -14.04 -9.70 -8.66
N PHE A 88 -12.84 -9.28 -9.12
CA PHE A 88 -12.29 -9.72 -10.40
C PHE A 88 -12.05 -11.23 -10.47
N LYS A 89 -11.56 -11.84 -9.38
CA LYS A 89 -11.37 -13.31 -9.32
C LYS A 89 -12.69 -14.06 -9.33
N ASN A 90 -13.67 -13.57 -8.58
CA ASN A 90 -15.01 -14.17 -8.52
C ASN A 90 -15.72 -14.10 -9.88
N ASP A 91 -15.51 -13.01 -10.63
CA ASP A 91 -16.02 -12.91 -12.00
C ASP A 91 -15.30 -13.87 -12.95
N GLU A 92 -13.97 -14.01 -12.89
CA GLU A 92 -13.21 -14.99 -13.70
C GLU A 92 -13.67 -16.44 -13.44
N GLU A 93 -13.82 -16.85 -12.17
CA GLU A 93 -14.31 -18.18 -11.81
C GLU A 93 -15.73 -18.42 -12.34
N LYS A 94 -16.59 -17.38 -12.29
CA LYS A 94 -17.95 -17.44 -12.82
C LYS A 94 -17.99 -17.55 -14.35
N PHE A 95 -17.02 -16.96 -15.05
CA PHE A 95 -16.85 -17.16 -16.49
C PHE A 95 -16.35 -18.57 -16.81
N GLU A 96 -15.44 -19.11 -16.01
CA GLU A 96 -14.86 -20.45 -16.21
C GLU A 96 -15.91 -21.56 -15.98
N ILE A 97 -16.71 -21.47 -14.90
CA ILE A 97 -17.83 -22.39 -14.62
C ILE A 97 -18.87 -22.37 -15.75
N GLN A 98 -19.21 -21.19 -16.29
CA GLN A 98 -20.13 -21.09 -17.42
C GLN A 98 -19.57 -21.73 -18.70
N THR A 99 -18.26 -21.63 -18.94
CA THR A 99 -17.63 -22.29 -20.09
C THR A 99 -17.53 -23.80 -19.93
N GLU A 100 -17.35 -24.32 -18.72
CA GLU A 100 -17.37 -25.76 -18.45
C GLU A 100 -18.78 -26.36 -18.55
N GLU A 101 -19.82 -25.69 -18.04
CA GLU A 101 -21.21 -26.13 -18.22
C GLU A 101 -21.59 -26.19 -19.71
N GLN A 102 -21.24 -25.18 -20.51
CA GLN A 102 -21.48 -25.19 -21.96
C GLN A 102 -20.64 -26.24 -22.72
N SER A 103 -19.45 -26.56 -22.24
CA SER A 103 -18.63 -27.64 -22.82
C SER A 103 -19.16 -29.03 -22.48
N SER A 104 -19.88 -29.19 -21.37
CA SER A 104 -20.50 -30.47 -20.98
C SER A 104 -21.79 -30.77 -21.74
N ASP A 105 -22.51 -29.74 -22.18
CA ASP A 105 -23.73 -29.86 -23.00
C ASP A 105 -23.46 -30.11 -24.50
N THR A 106 -22.19 -30.10 -24.94
CA THR A 106 -21.80 -30.35 -26.34
C THR A 106 -21.11 -31.70 -26.57
N CYS A 107 -21.06 -32.58 -25.58
CA CYS A 107 -20.60 -33.96 -25.76
C CYS A 107 -21.64 -34.94 -25.23
N PHE A 108 -22.72 -35.18 -25.99
CA PHE A 108 -23.26 -36.52 -26.30
C PHE A 108 -24.35 -36.38 -27.38
N TYR A 109 -24.06 -37.01 -28.53
CA TYR A 109 -24.79 -37.20 -29.80
C TYR A 109 -24.71 -36.10 -30.87
#